data_AF-A0A3Q9F0S8-F1
#
_entry.id   AF-A0A3Q9F0S8-F1
#
_cell.length_a   1.000
_cell.length_b   1.000
_cell.length_c   1.000
_cell.angle_alpha   90.00
_cell.angle_beta   90.00
_cell.angle_gamma   90.00
#
_symmetry.space_group_name_H-M   'P 1'
#
loop_
_entity.id
_entity.type
_entity.pdbx_description
1 polymer ?
#
loop_
_entity_poly.entity_id
_entity_poly.type
_entity_poly.pdbx_seq_one_letter_code
_entity_poly.pdbx_strand_id
1 'polypeptide(L)' 'MQREWVTGACWLGCERADLPVIYLGPVQWDGQHAPFYACEPCLDRLKAQAFAYFMDRRPAIA' A
#
# COMPACT_ATOMS: atom_id res chain seq x y z
N MET A 1 -13.84 -9.46 -1.85
CA MET A 1 -13.30 -8.53 -2.86
C MET A 1 -11.93 -9.03 -3.29
N GLN A 2 -11.81 -9.55 -4.51
CA GLN A 2 -10.50 -9.79 -5.10
C GLN A 2 -9.80 -8.43 -5.27
N ARG A 3 -8.54 -8.35 -4.87
CA ARG A 3 -7.73 -7.16 -5.11
C ARG A 3 -7.25 -7.25 -6.55
N GLU A 4 -7.90 -6.50 -7.43
CA GLU A 4 -7.58 -6.46 -8.85
C GLU A 4 -6.43 -5.49 -9.12
N TRP A 5 -5.53 -5.90 -10.03
CA TRP A 5 -4.49 -5.04 -10.56
C TRP A 5 -5.03 -4.28 -11.76
N VAL A 6 -4.88 -2.95 -11.75
CA VAL A 6 -5.29 -2.07 -12.84
C VAL A 6 -4.09 -1.30 -13.37
N THR A 7 -4.12 -0.84 -14.62
CA THR A 7 -3.09 0.07 -15.11
C THR A 7 -3.36 1.47 -14.55
N GLY A 8 -2.36 2.07 -13.89
CA GLY A 8 -2.50 3.39 -13.29
C GLY A 8 -1.19 3.95 -12.74
N ALA A 9 -1.31 4.93 -11.86
CA ALA A 9 -0.16 5.57 -11.21
C ALA A 9 0.06 5.02 -9.80
N CYS A 10 1.34 4.84 -9.42
CA CYS A 10 1.72 4.44 -8.07
C CYS A 10 1.86 5.67 -7.17
N TRP A 11 1.01 5.76 -6.15
CA TRP A 11 0.96 6.89 -5.22
C TRP A 11 1.83 6.67 -3.98
N LEU A 12 2.42 5.47 -3.83
CA LEU A 12 3.28 5.10 -2.70
C LEU A 12 4.72 5.64 -2.79
N GLY A 13 4.93 6.71 -3.58
CA GLY A 13 6.18 7.49 -3.61
C GLY A 13 7.15 7.24 -4.76
N CYS A 14 6.90 6.27 -5.66
CA CYS A 14 7.69 6.17 -6.90
C CYS A 14 7.13 7.02 -8.04
N GLU A 15 5.89 7.48 -7.93
CA GLU A 15 5.19 8.42 -8.85
C GLU A 15 5.17 7.99 -10.33
N ARG A 16 5.57 6.76 -10.65
CA ARG A 16 5.48 6.19 -11.99
C ARG A 16 4.01 5.98 -12.37
N ALA A 17 3.73 6.15 -13.66
CA ALA A 17 2.43 5.91 -14.29
C ALA A 17 2.51 4.73 -15.27
N ASP A 18 1.35 4.35 -15.83
CA ASP A 18 1.18 3.30 -16.84
C ASP A 18 1.75 1.92 -16.42
N LEU A 19 1.62 1.59 -15.14
CA LEU A 19 2.02 0.29 -14.61
C LEU A 19 0.88 -0.41 -13.86
N PRO A 20 0.96 -1.74 -13.69
CA PRO A 20 0.03 -2.46 -12.83
C PRO A 20 0.11 -1.93 -11.40
N VAL A 21 -1.02 -1.49 -10.87
CA VAL A 21 -1.19 -1.01 -9.50
C VAL A 21 -2.39 -1.68 -8.84
N ILE A 22 -2.34 -1.80 -7.52
CA ILE A 22 -3.40 -2.40 -6.71
C ILE A 22 -3.95 -1.37 -5.73
N TYR A 23 -5.26 -1.41 -5.49
CA TYR A 23 -5.91 -0.56 -4.50
C TYR A 23 -5.52 -0.97 -3.08
N LEU A 24 -5.02 -0.02 -2.28
CA LEU A 24 -4.63 -0.23 -0.89
C LEU A 24 -5.71 0.26 0.10
N GLY A 25 -6.50 1.24 -0.28
CA GLY A 25 -7.51 1.87 0.58
C GLY A 25 -7.79 3.31 0.15
N PRO A 26 -8.69 4.01 0.83
CA PRO A 26 -8.90 5.43 0.59
C PRO A 26 -7.85 6.25 1.34
N VAL A 27 -7.31 7.28 0.69
CA VAL A 27 -6.67 8.39 1.41
C VAL A 27 -7.75 9.40 1.79
N GLN A 28 -7.68 9.91 3.03
CA GLN A 28 -8.54 10.98 3.53
C GLN A 28 -7.81 12.31 3.48
N TRP A 29 -8.43 13.31 2.87
CA TRP A 29 -7.90 14.67 2.83
C TRP A 29 -9.03 15.69 2.89
N ASP A 30 -9.15 16.42 4.00
CA ASP A 30 -10.14 17.49 4.16
C ASP A 30 -11.59 17.03 3.91
N GLY A 31 -11.99 15.91 4.53
CA GLY A 31 -13.29 15.25 4.27
C GLY A 31 -13.41 14.55 2.90
N GLN A 32 -12.43 14.77 2.05
CA GLN A 32 -12.09 14.11 0.78
C GLN A 32 -11.84 12.62 0.90
N HIS A 33 -12.32 11.79 -0.03
CA HIS A 33 -11.76 10.45 -0.24
C HIS A 33 -11.19 10.34 -1.66
N ALA A 34 -9.94 9.89 -1.77
CA ALA A 34 -9.33 9.52 -3.05
C ALA A 34 -8.77 8.10 -2.99
N PRO A 35 -8.74 7.35 -4.10
CA PRO A 35 -8.25 5.99 -4.08
C PRO A 35 -6.73 5.94 -3.99
N PHE A 36 -6.16 5.11 -3.11
CA PHE A 36 -4.73 4.99 -2.93
C PHE A 36 -4.21 3.71 -3.59
N TYR A 37 -3.35 3.87 -4.60
CA TYR A 37 -2.82 2.77 -5.41
C TYR A 37 -1.31 2.59 -5.24
N ALA A 38 -0.85 1.35 -5.33
CA ALA A 38 0.57 1.01 -5.31
C ALA A 38 0.95 -0.03 -6.35
N CYS A 39 2.11 0.13 -6.97
CA CYS A 39 2.73 -0.92 -7.76
C CYS A 39 3.38 -2.00 -6.90
N GLU A 40 3.64 -3.17 -7.48
CA GLU A 40 4.21 -4.33 -6.79
C GLU A 40 5.51 -4.03 -6.02
N PRO A 41 6.55 -3.41 -6.61
CA PRO A 41 7.79 -3.14 -5.86
C PRO A 41 7.59 -2.22 -4.65
N CYS A 42 6.70 -1.22 -4.77
CA CYS A 42 6.42 -0.31 -3.67
C CYS A 42 5.59 -1.00 -2.58
N LEU A 43 4.59 -1.79 -2.99
CA LEU A 43 3.78 -2.57 -2.06
C LEU A 43 4.64 -3.55 -1.25
N ASP A 44 5.61 -4.21 -1.88
CA ASP A 44 6.47 -5.16 -1.17
C ASP A 44 7.37 -4.47 -0.14
N ARG A 45 7.88 -3.27 -0.45
CA ARG A 45 8.57 -2.44 0.54
C ARG A 45 7.67 -2.11 1.74
N LEU A 46 6.41 -1.73 1.49
CA LEU A 46 5.45 -1.44 2.56
C LEU A 46 5.15 -2.67 3.41
N LYS A 47 4.93 -3.84 2.78
CA LYS A 47 4.72 -5.10 3.50
C LYS A 47 5.92 -5.46 4.37
N ALA A 48 7.14 -5.25 3.88
CA ALA A 48 8.35 -5.50 4.66
C ALA A 48 8.43 -4.60 5.91
N GLN A 49 8.09 -3.31 5.77
CA GLN A 49 8.02 -2.38 6.91
C GLN A 49 6.95 -2.80 7.92
N ALA A 50 5.74 -3.15 7.45
CA ALA A 50 4.66 -3.62 8.31
C ALA A 50 5.05 -4.91 9.04
N PHE A 51 5.66 -5.86 8.33
CA PHE A 51 6.14 -7.10 8.91
C PHE A 51 7.18 -6.84 10.02
N ALA A 52 8.17 -6.00 9.76
CA ALA A 52 9.17 -5.62 10.76
C ALA A 52 8.53 -4.99 12.00
N TYR A 53 7.58 -4.06 11.82
CA TYR A 53 6.82 -3.44 12.91
C TYR A 53 6.05 -4.48 13.74
N PHE A 54 5.40 -5.45 13.10
CA PHE A 54 4.68 -6.50 13.81
C PHE A 54 5.62 -7.42 14.58
N MET A 55 6.78 -7.76 14.02
CA MET A 55 7.76 -8.61 14.69
C MET A 55 8.37 -7.94 15.92
N ASP A 56 8.65 -6.64 15.85
CA ASP A 56 9.15 -5.84 16.98
C ASP A 56 8.12 -5.72 18.12
N ARG A 57 6.83 -5.58 17.75
CA ARG A 57 5.73 -5.37 18.72
C ARG A 57 4.98 -6.62 19.12
N ARG A 58 5.41 -7.81 18.68
CA ARG A 58 4.83 -9.05 19.19
C ARG A 58 5.11 -9.12 20.69
N PRO A 59 4.10 -9.18 21.56
CA PRO A 59 4.36 -9.46 22.97
C PRO A 59 5.10 -10.79 23.05
N ALA A 60 6.15 -10.84 23.87
CA ALA A 60 6.72 -12.12 24.26
C ALA A 60 5.55 -12.97 24.77
N ILE A 61 5.30 -14.10 24.12
CA ILE A 61 4.28 -15.03 24.57
C ILE A 61 4.71 -15.46 25.97
N ALA A 62 3.98 -14.98 26.98
CA ALA A 62 4.18 -15.36 28.38
C ALA A 62 3.63 -16.77 28.63
#